data_AF-A0A068WD40-F1
#
_entry.id   AF-A0A068WD40-F1
#
_cell.length_a   1.000
_cell.length_b   1.000
_cell.length_c   1.000
_cell.angle_alpha   90.00
_cell.angle_beta   90.00
_cell.angle_gamma   90.00
#
_symmetry.space_group_name_H-M   'P 1'
#
loop_
_entity.id
_entity.type
_entity.pdbx_description
1 polymer ?
#
loop_
_entity_poly.entity_id
_entity_poly.type
_entity_poly.pdbx_seq_one_letter_code
_entity_poly.pdbx_strand_id
1 'polypeptide(L)'
;MLAVCDWSERLSFYHLAGKQVLQPSGSLMSRLTIAQKSVKGPVGIKCGKDRYLGFIPMCMKWIGDLSEYLAIAGQNRKVNLYSYEGCQLGALSEENSWILSSAKHPREKCLIIGCQDGTIRSLTYSLPIVHSFFRDRYAFREIITDVVIQHLVTEQRGRLTFSVSRYPARIKCRDVVEKIAVYRNRLAIQLSDRILIYESALDDAFDMHYRIQEKVMLTFDCQLLLLTSQHIVYFQGRRITCINSQSKVVQEWRAEAPVQCTCQQGGLEEVEGLIIGMSNGQINCQSNSE
;
A
#
# COMPACT_ATOMS: atom_id res chain seq x y z
N MET A 1 9.00 13.54 11.22
CA MET A 1 7.55 13.78 11.37
C MET A 1 7.15 13.49 12.81
N LEU A 2 6.26 14.29 13.38
CA LEU A 2 5.72 14.11 14.73
C LEU A 2 4.27 13.63 14.62
N ALA A 3 3.94 12.56 15.36
CA ALA A 3 2.57 12.15 15.59
C ALA A 3 2.21 12.45 17.05
N VAL A 4 1.03 13.02 17.24
CA VAL A 4 0.50 13.38 18.56
C VAL A 4 -0.88 12.78 18.68
N CYS A 5 -1.18 12.19 19.82
CA CYS A 5 -2.55 11.87 20.20
C CYS A 5 -2.89 12.59 21.49
N ASP A 6 -4.06 13.23 21.51
CA ASP A 6 -4.56 13.94 22.68
C ASP A 6 -5.53 13.07 23.52
N TRP A 7 -5.99 13.63 24.64
CA TRP A 7 -6.94 12.98 25.56
C TRP A 7 -8.32 12.74 24.95
N SER A 8 -8.63 13.34 23.79
CA SER A 8 -9.86 13.09 23.03
C SER A 8 -9.70 11.95 22.00
N GLU A 9 -8.63 11.16 22.13
CA GLU A 9 -8.29 10.05 21.23
C GLU A 9 -8.10 10.52 19.77
N ARG A 10 -7.71 11.78 19.59
CA ARG A 10 -7.51 12.39 18.27
C ARG A 10 -6.04 12.31 17.90
N LEU A 11 -5.74 11.61 16.81
CA LEU A 11 -4.42 11.49 16.21
C LEU A 11 -4.19 12.60 15.18
N SER A 12 -3.09 13.31 15.32
CA SER A 12 -2.66 14.41 14.44
C SER A 12 -1.19 14.24 14.04
N PHE A 13 -0.86 14.62 12.80
CA PHE A 13 0.50 14.56 12.26
C PHE A 13 1.04 15.96 11.98
N TYR A 14 2.34 16.16 12.22
CA TYR A 14 3.02 17.43 11.99
C TYR A 14 4.39 17.20 11.32
N HIS A 15 4.65 17.93 10.25
CA HIS A 15 5.98 18.06 9.69
C HIS A 15 6.73 19.14 10.47
N LEU A 16 7.71 18.71 11.26
CA LEU A 16 8.59 19.62 11.99
C LEU A 16 9.66 20.16 11.04
N ALA A 17 9.90 21.46 11.09
CA ALA A 17 10.99 22.11 10.40
C ALA A 17 11.90 22.81 11.42
N GLY A 18 13.21 22.74 11.21
CA GLY A 18 14.20 23.36 12.09
C GLY A 18 15.40 22.45 12.35
N LYS A 19 16.36 22.96 13.10
CA LYS A 19 17.53 22.23 13.59
C LYS A 19 17.31 21.88 15.05
N GLN A 20 17.60 20.64 15.42
CA GLN A 20 17.72 20.24 16.81
C GLN A 20 18.99 20.87 17.40
N VAL A 21 18.82 21.69 18.43
CA VAL A 21 19.91 22.42 19.10
C VAL A 21 19.87 22.07 20.58
N LEU A 22 21.04 21.71 21.11
CA LEU A 22 21.24 21.56 22.52
C LEU A 22 21.71 22.90 23.08
N GLN A 23 20.85 23.57 23.85
CA GLN A 23 21.17 24.86 24.46
C GLN A 23 21.64 24.62 25.89
N PRO A 24 22.83 25.11 26.28
CA PRO A 24 23.22 25.12 27.68
C PRO A 24 22.27 26.06 28.45
N SER A 25 21.50 25.53 29.40
CA SER A 25 20.89 26.39 30.41
C SER A 25 21.97 26.71 31.46
N GLY A 26 21.88 27.83 32.17
CA GLY A 26 22.90 28.26 33.16
C GLY A 26 23.07 27.36 34.40
N SER A 27 22.76 26.07 34.30
CA SER A 27 23.05 25.00 35.27
C SER A 27 23.57 23.79 34.49
N LEU A 28 23.99 22.71 35.16
CA LEU A 28 24.41 21.42 34.56
C LEU A 28 23.39 20.77 33.59
N MET A 29 22.26 21.42 33.32
CA MET A 29 21.18 20.98 32.46
C MET A 29 21.30 21.59 31.06
N SER A 30 21.39 20.74 30.06
CA SER A 30 21.25 21.11 28.65
C SER A 30 19.80 20.91 28.20
N ARG A 31 19.22 21.91 27.53
CA ARG A 31 17.85 21.85 26.99
C ARG A 31 17.87 21.55 25.50
N LEU A 32 17.22 20.47 25.10
CA LEU A 32 17.02 20.15 23.70
C LEU A 32 15.86 20.97 23.12
N THR A 33 16.11 21.72 22.05
CA THR A 33 15.10 22.59 21.42
C THR A 33 15.17 22.44 19.90
N ILE A 34 14.05 22.64 19.19
CA ILE A 34 14.04 22.77 17.73
C ILE A 34 14.09 24.26 17.40
N ALA A 35 15.22 24.72 16.86
CA ALA A 35 15.42 26.10 16.44
C ALA A 35 15.17 26.25 14.93
N GLN A 36 14.43 27.27 14.51
CA GLN A 36 14.26 27.62 13.09
C GLN A 36 15.14 28.81 12.72
N LYS A 37 15.62 28.85 11.46
CA LYS A 37 16.36 30.00 10.91
C LYS A 37 15.49 31.23 10.67
N SER A 38 14.18 31.04 10.45
CA SER A 38 13.21 32.13 10.26
C SER A 38 12.45 32.36 11.57
N VAL A 39 12.38 33.62 12.02
CA VAL A 39 11.63 34.04 13.21
C VAL A 39 10.11 34.06 12.95
N LYS A 40 9.68 33.99 11.69
CA LYS A 40 8.27 34.02 11.30
C LYS A 40 7.82 32.66 10.75
N GLY A 41 7.05 31.93 11.56
CA GLY A 41 6.38 30.69 11.17
C GLY A 41 6.25 29.68 12.33
N PRO A 42 5.27 28.76 12.29
CA PRO A 42 5.19 27.70 13.27
C PRO A 42 6.31 26.65 13.08
N VAL A 43 6.78 26.08 14.19
CA VAL A 43 7.83 25.03 14.19
C VAL A 43 7.39 23.75 13.47
N GLY A 44 6.09 23.46 13.54
CA GLY A 44 5.46 22.33 12.88
C GLY A 44 4.30 22.77 12.00
N ILE A 45 4.24 22.22 10.79
CA ILE A 45 3.10 22.36 9.88
C ILE A 45 2.27 21.07 9.99
N LYS A 46 0.98 21.21 10.27
CA LYS A 46 0.08 20.06 10.34
C LYS A 46 0.00 19.36 8.99
N CYS A 47 0.02 18.02 9.01
CA CYS A 47 -0.08 17.17 7.85
C CYS A 47 -1.37 16.35 7.92
N GLY A 48 -2.12 16.32 6.81
CA GLY A 48 -3.32 15.52 6.70
C GLY A 48 -4.47 15.98 7.61
N LYS A 49 -5.47 15.11 7.72
CA LYS A 49 -6.63 15.30 8.59
C LYS A 49 -6.40 14.57 9.90
N ASP A 50 -7.04 15.04 10.96
CA ASP A 50 -7.04 14.30 12.21
C ASP A 50 -7.86 13.03 12.09
N ARG A 51 -7.47 12.03 12.86
CA ARG A 51 -8.14 10.74 12.93
C ARG A 51 -8.59 10.50 14.35
N TYR A 52 -9.87 10.18 14.50
CA TYR A 52 -10.37 9.67 15.78
C TYR A 52 -9.99 8.19 15.89
N LEU A 53 -9.30 7.83 16.98
CA LEU A 53 -8.86 6.45 17.20
C LEU A 53 -9.98 5.55 17.73
N GLY A 54 -10.88 6.10 18.55
CA GLY A 54 -11.92 5.31 19.23
C GLY A 54 -11.39 4.45 20.37
N PHE A 55 -10.16 4.70 20.81
CA PHE A 55 -9.55 4.03 21.96
C PHE A 55 -8.43 4.89 22.55
N ILE A 56 -8.17 4.71 23.85
CA ILE A 56 -7.06 5.35 24.55
C ILE A 56 -5.73 4.70 24.09
N PRO A 57 -4.85 5.43 23.37
CA PRO A 57 -3.54 4.90 23.01
C PRO A 57 -2.60 4.99 24.21
N MET A 58 -1.91 3.88 24.50
CA MET A 58 -0.94 3.80 25.59
C MET A 58 0.50 3.93 25.08
N CYS A 59 0.74 3.52 23.83
CA CYS A 59 2.05 3.64 23.20
C CYS A 59 1.94 3.91 21.70
N MET A 60 2.91 4.67 21.19
CA MET A 60 3.06 4.98 19.77
C MET A 60 4.53 4.85 19.37
N LYS A 61 4.82 4.11 18.30
CA LYS A 61 6.18 3.91 17.80
C LYS A 61 6.22 3.93 16.28
N TRP A 62 7.16 4.70 15.73
CA TRP A 62 7.49 4.59 14.31
C TRP A 62 8.27 3.29 14.06
N ILE A 63 7.82 2.51 13.08
CA ILE A 63 8.39 1.24 12.66
C ILE A 63 8.71 1.25 11.16
N GLY A 64 9.37 0.20 10.68
CA GLY A 64 9.93 0.14 9.34
C GLY A 64 11.32 0.78 9.26
N ASP A 65 12.07 0.44 8.23
CA ASP A 65 13.49 0.80 8.10
C ASP A 65 13.68 2.33 8.00
N LEU A 66 12.77 2.98 7.27
CA LEU A 66 12.72 4.44 7.11
C LEU A 66 11.66 5.12 8.01
N SER A 67 11.15 4.43 9.03
CA SER A 67 10.09 4.96 9.92
C SER A 67 8.81 5.34 9.16
N GLU A 68 8.39 4.48 8.23
CA GLU A 68 7.30 4.72 7.28
C GLU A 68 5.91 4.54 7.92
N TYR A 69 5.83 3.74 8.99
CA TYR A 69 4.56 3.34 9.61
C TYR A 69 4.54 3.70 11.09
N LEU A 70 3.41 4.20 11.57
CA LEU A 70 3.17 4.46 12.98
C LEU A 70 2.37 3.28 13.58
N ALA A 71 2.99 2.54 14.49
CA ALA A 71 2.30 1.56 15.32
C ALA A 71 1.70 2.26 16.54
N ILE A 72 0.40 2.08 16.77
CA ILE A 72 -0.35 2.61 17.90
C ILE A 72 -1.02 1.44 18.61
N ALA A 73 -0.82 1.32 19.93
CA ALA A 73 -1.44 0.28 20.73
C ALA A 73 -1.96 0.84 22.06
N GLY A 74 -3.00 0.21 22.61
CA GLY A 74 -3.63 0.68 23.85
C GLY A 74 -4.77 -0.21 24.33
N GLN A 75 -5.84 0.43 24.82
CA GLN A 75 -6.98 -0.28 25.45
C GLN A 75 -7.74 -1.21 24.49
N ASN A 76 -7.66 -0.96 23.19
CA ASN A 76 -8.31 -1.78 22.17
C ASN A 76 -7.64 -3.14 21.97
N ARG A 77 -6.55 -3.42 22.68
CA ARG A 77 -5.79 -4.68 22.64
C ARG A 77 -5.19 -4.98 21.26
N LYS A 78 -5.06 -3.97 20.40
CA LYS A 78 -4.53 -4.13 19.04
C LYS A 78 -3.31 -3.25 18.85
N VAL A 79 -2.36 -3.73 18.06
CA VAL A 79 -1.33 -2.88 17.47
C VAL A 79 -1.82 -2.45 16.10
N ASN A 80 -2.38 -1.24 15.99
CA ASN A 80 -2.84 -0.69 14.72
C ASN A 80 -1.70 0.06 14.01
N LEU A 81 -1.58 -0.14 12.71
CA LEU A 81 -0.62 0.55 11.86
C LEU A 81 -1.30 1.71 11.13
N TYR A 82 -0.61 2.84 11.06
CA TYR A 82 -1.02 4.03 10.32
C TYR A 82 0.09 4.51 9.39
N SER A 83 -0.30 5.04 8.23
CA SER A 83 0.63 5.76 7.35
C SER A 83 0.96 7.15 7.90
N TYR A 84 1.98 7.78 7.32
CA TYR A 84 2.34 9.17 7.61
C TYR A 84 1.23 10.20 7.27
N GLU A 85 0.27 9.83 6.42
CA GLU A 85 -0.91 10.64 6.07
C GLU A 85 -2.10 10.35 7.00
N GLY A 86 -1.94 9.44 7.97
CA GLY A 86 -2.97 9.04 8.91
C GLY A 86 -3.99 8.06 8.34
N CYS A 87 -3.68 7.33 7.27
CA CYS A 87 -4.54 6.23 6.82
C CYS A 87 -4.28 4.99 7.70
N GLN A 88 -5.34 4.35 8.20
CA GLN A 88 -5.21 3.10 8.96
C GLN A 88 -4.90 1.97 7.98
N LEU A 89 -3.80 1.25 8.23
CA LEU A 89 -3.28 0.21 7.34
C LEU A 89 -3.72 -1.19 7.73
N GLY A 90 -4.20 -1.36 8.96
CA GLY A 90 -4.60 -2.65 9.54
C GLY A 90 -4.00 -2.87 10.93
N ALA A 91 -4.35 -3.99 11.55
CA ALA A 91 -3.79 -4.42 12.83
C ALA A 91 -2.65 -5.43 12.60
N LEU A 92 -1.52 -5.21 13.27
CA LEU A 92 -0.40 -6.14 13.29
C LEU A 92 -0.63 -7.31 14.27
N SER A 93 -1.39 -7.07 15.34
CA SER A 93 -1.75 -8.09 16.33
C SER A 93 -3.02 -7.71 17.07
N GLU A 94 -3.66 -8.72 17.66
CA GLU A 94 -4.73 -8.61 18.64
C GLU A 94 -4.37 -9.47 19.86
N GLU A 95 -4.44 -8.85 21.03
CA GLU A 95 -4.00 -9.39 22.32
C GLU A 95 -5.18 -9.62 23.27
N ASN A 96 -4.96 -10.39 24.33
CA ASN A 96 -6.00 -10.71 25.30
C ASN A 96 -6.30 -9.56 26.28
N SER A 97 -5.31 -8.67 26.51
CA SER A 97 -5.39 -7.54 27.42
C SER A 97 -4.82 -6.27 26.80
N TRP A 98 -4.90 -5.14 27.51
CA TRP A 98 -4.44 -3.85 27.00
C TRP A 98 -2.94 -3.87 26.74
N ILE A 99 -2.52 -3.24 25.66
CA ILE A 99 -1.10 -3.11 25.32
C ILE A 99 -0.61 -1.81 25.92
N LEU A 100 0.33 -1.89 26.87
CA LEU A 100 0.78 -0.75 27.67
C LEU A 100 2.04 -0.09 27.10
N SER A 101 2.92 -0.87 26.50
CA SER A 101 4.19 -0.36 25.98
C SER A 101 4.63 -1.11 24.73
N SER A 102 5.48 -0.46 23.92
CA SER A 102 6.09 -1.08 22.75
C SER A 102 7.51 -0.57 22.48
N ALA A 103 8.34 -1.43 21.91
CA ALA A 103 9.73 -1.12 21.53
C ALA A 103 10.08 -1.78 20.19
N LYS A 104 10.52 -0.97 19.22
CA LYS A 104 10.99 -1.44 17.91
C LYS A 104 12.39 -2.07 18.07
N HIS A 105 12.61 -3.24 17.50
CA HIS A 105 13.95 -3.80 17.38
C HIS A 105 14.82 -2.90 16.46
N PRO A 106 16.08 -2.60 16.83
CA PRO A 106 16.88 -1.62 16.08
C PRO A 106 17.27 -2.07 14.67
N ARG A 107 17.30 -3.39 14.40
CA ARG A 107 17.78 -3.94 13.13
C ARG A 107 16.80 -4.87 12.42
N GLU A 108 15.87 -5.45 13.15
CA GLU A 108 14.95 -6.46 12.60
C GLU A 108 13.57 -5.85 12.49
N LYS A 109 12.76 -6.42 11.59
CA LYS A 109 11.35 -6.05 11.44
C LYS A 109 10.52 -6.68 12.54
N CYS A 110 10.79 -6.24 13.76
CA CYS A 110 10.24 -6.79 14.98
C CYS A 110 9.82 -5.66 15.93
N LEU A 111 8.65 -5.82 16.54
CA LEU A 111 8.10 -4.95 17.55
C LEU A 111 7.81 -5.77 18.81
N ILE A 112 8.43 -5.42 19.92
CA ILE A 112 8.13 -6.03 21.22
C ILE A 112 7.01 -5.22 21.88
N ILE A 113 6.02 -5.90 22.43
CA ILE A 113 4.90 -5.30 23.17
C ILE A 113 4.82 -5.87 24.59
N GLY A 114 4.41 -5.03 25.53
CA GLY A 114 4.10 -5.43 26.91
C GLY A 114 2.63 -5.19 27.22
N CYS A 115 1.94 -6.21 27.70
CA CYS A 115 0.52 -6.21 27.98
C CYS A 115 0.22 -6.05 29.47
N GLN A 116 -1.00 -5.64 29.79
CA GLN A 116 -1.47 -5.41 31.17
C GLN A 116 -1.49 -6.68 32.02
N ASP A 117 -1.74 -7.83 31.41
CA ASP A 117 -1.73 -9.14 32.08
C ASP A 117 -0.31 -9.68 32.39
N GLY A 118 0.74 -8.90 32.09
CA GLY A 118 2.14 -9.30 32.28
C GLY A 118 2.76 -10.03 31.08
N THR A 119 2.00 -10.27 30.01
CA THR A 119 2.52 -10.90 28.79
C THR A 119 3.46 -9.96 28.05
N ILE A 120 4.64 -10.45 27.67
CA ILE A 120 5.53 -9.79 26.71
C ILE A 120 5.50 -10.61 25.42
N ARG A 121 5.30 -9.94 24.29
CA ARG A 121 5.23 -10.60 22.98
C ARG A 121 6.16 -9.93 21.97
N SER A 122 6.80 -10.76 21.16
CA SER A 122 7.61 -10.34 20.03
C SER A 122 6.80 -10.48 18.74
N LEU A 123 6.58 -9.38 18.03
CA LEU A 123 5.79 -9.32 16.80
C LEU A 123 6.72 -9.09 15.60
N THR A 124 6.96 -10.12 14.80
CA THR A 124 7.65 -9.97 13.52
C THR A 124 6.65 -9.49 12.47
N TYR A 125 7.04 -8.49 11.68
CA TYR A 125 6.20 -7.96 10.61
C TYR A 125 6.91 -8.04 9.25
N SER A 126 6.17 -8.47 8.23
CA SER A 126 6.64 -8.50 6.84
C SER A 126 5.63 -7.82 5.94
N LEU A 127 6.12 -7.03 4.99
CA LEU A 127 5.28 -6.39 3.99
C LEU A 127 5.46 -7.13 2.67
N PRO A 128 4.41 -7.78 2.14
CA PRO A 128 4.52 -8.48 0.87
C PRO A 128 4.83 -7.47 -0.24
N ILE A 129 5.60 -7.90 -1.23
CA ILE A 129 5.82 -7.11 -2.44
C ILE A 129 4.52 -7.16 -3.24
N VAL A 130 4.02 -5.99 -3.65
CA VAL A 130 2.84 -5.87 -4.50
C VAL A 130 3.27 -5.10 -5.74
N HIS A 131 3.22 -5.78 -6.88
CA HIS A 131 3.61 -5.24 -8.17
C HIS A 131 2.91 -6.00 -9.29
N SER A 132 2.92 -5.41 -10.48
CA SER A 132 2.49 -6.05 -11.70
C SER A 132 3.29 -5.51 -12.87
N PHE A 133 3.45 -6.33 -13.89
CA PHE A 133 4.20 -6.00 -15.08
C PHE A 133 3.48 -6.50 -16.32
N PHE A 134 3.45 -5.66 -17.34
CA PHE A 134 3.02 -6.08 -18.67
C PHE A 134 3.91 -5.41 -19.72
N ARG A 135 4.63 -6.24 -20.48
CA ARG A 135 5.58 -5.87 -21.54
C ARG A 135 6.71 -4.93 -21.12
N ASP A 136 6.46 -3.66 -20.96
CA ASP A 136 7.43 -2.61 -20.64
C ASP A 136 6.93 -1.67 -19.53
N ARG A 137 5.69 -1.86 -19.08
CA ARG A 137 5.09 -1.10 -17.98
C ARG A 137 5.18 -1.90 -16.69
N TYR A 138 5.86 -1.32 -15.72
CA TYR A 138 6.00 -1.87 -14.38
C TYR A 138 5.26 -0.97 -13.39
N ALA A 139 4.35 -1.56 -12.63
CA ALA A 139 3.64 -0.88 -11.55
C ALA A 139 3.96 -1.56 -10.23
N PHE A 140 4.25 -0.79 -9.19
CA PHE A 140 4.53 -1.32 -7.86
C PHE A 140 3.97 -0.41 -6.77
N ARG A 141 3.73 -1.03 -5.61
CA ARG A 141 3.24 -0.34 -4.42
C ARG A 141 4.37 0.37 -3.69
N GLU A 142 4.20 1.65 -3.43
CA GLU A 142 5.10 2.50 -2.64
C GLU A 142 4.39 2.89 -1.33
N ILE A 143 5.06 2.71 -0.18
CA ILE A 143 4.57 3.08 1.17
C ILE A 143 3.17 2.49 1.50
N ILE A 144 2.83 1.33 0.95
CA ILE A 144 1.54 0.60 1.09
C ILE A 144 0.32 1.30 0.50
N THR A 145 0.28 2.64 0.45
CA THR A 145 -0.90 3.42 0.03
C THR A 145 -0.81 4.04 -1.35
N ASP A 146 0.38 4.02 -1.96
CA ASP A 146 0.64 4.68 -3.24
C ASP A 146 1.05 3.64 -4.28
N VAL A 147 0.78 3.93 -5.55
CA VAL A 147 1.21 3.12 -6.69
C VAL A 147 2.06 3.97 -7.61
N VAL A 148 3.22 3.42 -7.97
CA VAL A 148 4.16 4.03 -8.91
C VAL A 148 4.16 3.20 -10.18
N ILE A 149 4.04 3.86 -11.33
CA ILE A 149 4.05 3.25 -12.66
C ILE A 149 5.21 3.83 -13.45
N GLN A 150 6.04 2.96 -14.02
CA GLN A 150 7.19 3.34 -14.82
C GLN A 150 7.25 2.52 -16.11
N HIS A 151 7.88 3.09 -17.13
CA HIS A 151 8.17 2.42 -18.38
C HIS A 151 9.65 2.05 -18.39
N LEU A 152 9.96 0.74 -18.43
CA LEU A 152 11.32 0.24 -18.24
C LEU A 152 12.27 0.63 -19.39
N VAL A 153 11.75 0.75 -20.61
CA VAL A 153 12.56 1.08 -21.80
C VAL A 153 12.94 2.56 -21.90
N THR A 154 12.06 3.50 -21.54
CA THR A 154 12.35 4.95 -21.61
C THR A 154 13.36 5.40 -20.57
N GLU A 155 13.49 4.69 -19.45
CA GLU A 155 14.55 4.95 -18.46
C GLU A 155 15.95 4.63 -19.03
N GLN A 156 16.07 3.69 -19.97
CA GLN A 156 17.36 3.33 -20.59
C GLN A 156 17.75 4.23 -21.78
N ARG A 157 16.78 4.86 -22.46
CA ARG A 157 17.04 5.77 -23.60
C ARG A 157 17.10 7.22 -23.15
N GLY A 158 18.27 7.62 -22.66
CA GLY A 158 18.56 9.00 -22.35
C GLY A 158 18.34 9.98 -23.52
N ARG A 159 17.67 11.09 -23.21
CA ARG A 159 17.99 12.45 -23.70
C ARG A 159 17.60 12.90 -25.12
N LEU A 160 16.76 12.21 -25.91
CA LEU A 160 16.51 12.65 -27.31
C LEU A 160 15.08 13.09 -27.70
N THR A 161 14.08 13.04 -26.82
CA THR A 161 12.73 13.56 -27.13
C THR A 161 12.15 14.33 -25.94
N PHE A 162 11.52 15.47 -26.24
CA PHE A 162 11.07 16.48 -25.26
C PHE A 162 9.59 16.38 -24.87
N SER A 163 8.77 15.53 -25.52
CA SER A 163 7.32 15.45 -25.25
C SER A 163 6.87 14.28 -24.37
N VAL A 164 7.76 13.35 -24.00
CA VAL A 164 7.41 12.19 -23.17
C VAL A 164 7.47 12.57 -21.69
N SER A 165 6.42 12.25 -20.92
CA SER A 165 6.48 12.34 -19.45
C SER A 165 7.57 11.39 -18.94
N ARG A 166 8.76 11.94 -18.65
CA ARG A 166 9.95 11.16 -18.24
C ARG A 166 9.88 10.65 -16.79
N TYR A 167 8.88 11.07 -16.03
CA TYR A 167 8.78 10.74 -14.61
C TYR A 167 7.79 9.61 -14.42
N PRO A 168 8.08 8.67 -13.49
CA PRO A 168 7.12 7.65 -13.15
C PRO A 168 5.82 8.31 -12.67
N ALA A 169 4.68 7.79 -13.16
CA ALA A 169 3.38 8.24 -12.67
C ALA A 169 3.19 7.76 -11.24
N ARG A 170 2.71 8.65 -10.38
CA ARG A 170 2.42 8.35 -8.98
C ARG A 170 0.95 8.57 -8.70
N ILE A 171 0.28 7.51 -8.26
CA ILE A 171 -1.13 7.51 -7.89
C ILE A 171 -1.19 7.38 -6.36
N LYS A 172 -1.69 8.43 -5.71
CA LYS A 172 -1.96 8.43 -4.27
C LYS A 172 -3.32 7.83 -4.00
N CYS A 173 -3.37 6.57 -3.54
CA CYS A 173 -4.64 5.89 -3.32
C CYS A 173 -5.29 6.31 -1.99
N ARG A 174 -4.46 6.73 -1.01
CA ARG A 174 -4.88 7.10 0.36
C ARG A 174 -5.62 5.98 1.09
N ASP A 175 -5.34 4.75 0.71
CA ASP A 175 -5.93 3.52 1.23
C ASP A 175 -4.93 2.38 0.99
N VAL A 176 -5.08 1.26 1.69
CA VAL A 176 -4.18 0.12 1.55
C VAL A 176 -4.30 -0.47 0.15
N VAL A 177 -3.19 -0.54 -0.58
CA VAL A 177 -3.11 -1.23 -1.87
C VAL A 177 -2.81 -2.70 -1.62
N GLU A 178 -3.77 -3.56 -1.90
CA GLU A 178 -3.66 -5.01 -1.68
C GLU A 178 -3.06 -5.72 -2.89
N LYS A 179 -3.52 -5.38 -4.10
CA LYS A 179 -3.07 -5.96 -5.37
C LYS A 179 -3.03 -4.90 -6.47
N ILE A 180 -2.20 -5.15 -7.47
CA ILE A 180 -2.07 -4.34 -8.67
C ILE A 180 -2.12 -5.29 -9.86
N ALA A 181 -2.80 -4.90 -10.94
CA ALA A 181 -2.74 -5.59 -12.22
C ALA A 181 -2.60 -4.57 -13.35
N VAL A 182 -1.69 -4.83 -14.29
CA VAL A 182 -1.41 -3.97 -15.45
C VAL A 182 -1.70 -4.76 -16.70
N TYR A 183 -2.43 -4.15 -17.63
CA TYR A 183 -2.62 -4.71 -18.96
C TYR A 183 -2.73 -3.60 -20.00
N ARG A 184 -1.79 -3.57 -20.95
CA ARG A 184 -1.68 -2.51 -21.96
C ARG A 184 -1.66 -1.10 -21.30
N ASN A 185 -2.63 -0.25 -21.61
CA ASN A 185 -2.80 1.09 -21.05
C ASN A 185 -3.71 1.12 -19.80
N ARG A 186 -4.18 -0.05 -19.34
CA ARG A 186 -5.09 -0.19 -18.19
C ARG A 186 -4.32 -0.61 -16.94
N LEU A 187 -4.76 -0.11 -15.80
CA LEU A 187 -4.21 -0.39 -14.48
C LEU A 187 -5.36 -0.59 -13.49
N ALA A 188 -5.39 -1.76 -12.85
CA ALA A 188 -6.28 -2.05 -11.75
C ALA A 188 -5.50 -1.96 -10.42
N ILE A 189 -6.07 -1.23 -9.48
CA ILE A 189 -5.56 -1.12 -8.11
C ILE A 189 -6.67 -1.62 -7.18
N GLN A 190 -6.41 -2.74 -6.51
CA GLN A 190 -7.29 -3.24 -5.45
C GLN A 190 -6.96 -2.54 -4.15
N LEU A 191 -7.97 -1.89 -3.59
CA LEU A 191 -7.99 -1.35 -2.25
C LEU A 191 -8.78 -2.28 -1.33
N SER A 192 -8.85 -1.94 -0.04
CA SER A 192 -9.56 -2.73 0.96
C SER A 192 -11.06 -2.93 0.68
N ASP A 193 -11.72 -1.96 0.03
CA ASP A 193 -13.17 -1.94 -0.16
C ASP A 193 -13.63 -1.90 -1.64
N ARG A 194 -12.70 -1.76 -2.59
CA ARG A 194 -13.00 -1.55 -4.02
C ARG A 194 -11.80 -1.79 -4.92
N ILE A 195 -12.05 -1.88 -6.21
CA ILE A 195 -11.03 -1.82 -7.26
C ILE A 195 -11.19 -0.53 -8.05
N LEU A 196 -10.09 0.20 -8.23
CA LEU A 196 -10.01 1.36 -9.11
C LEU A 196 -9.38 0.95 -10.44
N ILE A 197 -10.08 1.23 -11.55
CA ILE A 197 -9.55 1.03 -12.89
C ILE A 197 -9.13 2.37 -13.46
N TYR A 198 -7.85 2.46 -13.80
CA TYR A 198 -7.24 3.60 -14.45
C TYR A 198 -6.87 3.25 -15.88
N GLU A 199 -6.95 4.24 -16.77
CA GLU A 199 -6.46 4.13 -18.14
C GLU A 199 -5.62 5.35 -18.52
N SER A 200 -4.58 5.12 -19.33
CA SER A 200 -3.85 6.17 -20.05
C SER A 200 -4.32 6.24 -21.50
N ALA A 201 -3.99 7.33 -22.21
CA ALA A 201 -4.34 7.43 -23.63
C ALA A 201 -3.69 6.30 -24.44
N LEU A 202 -4.42 5.77 -25.43
CA LEU A 202 -3.93 4.72 -26.33
C LEU A 202 -2.97 5.27 -27.39
N ASP A 203 -3.14 6.55 -27.75
CA ASP A 203 -2.47 7.19 -28.88
C ASP A 203 -0.96 7.38 -28.66
N ASP A 204 -0.52 7.41 -27.40
CA ASP A 204 0.88 7.53 -27.03
C ASP A 204 1.28 6.38 -26.09
N ALA A 205 2.08 5.45 -26.63
CA ALA A 205 2.60 4.30 -25.90
C ALA A 205 3.50 4.68 -24.71
N PHE A 206 3.97 5.92 -24.63
CA PHE A 206 4.75 6.45 -23.52
C PHE A 206 3.92 7.34 -22.58
N ASP A 207 2.62 7.50 -22.85
CA ASP A 207 1.75 8.25 -21.96
C ASP A 207 1.63 7.53 -20.61
N MET A 208 1.83 8.33 -19.57
CA MET A 208 1.78 7.93 -18.17
C MET A 208 0.72 8.73 -17.40
N HIS A 209 -0.17 9.46 -18.11
CA HIS A 209 -1.29 10.16 -17.50
C HIS A 209 -2.48 9.22 -17.32
N TYR A 210 -2.42 8.43 -16.25
CA TYR A 210 -3.53 7.58 -15.83
C TYR A 210 -4.68 8.41 -15.25
N ARG A 211 -5.89 8.16 -15.74
CA ARG A 211 -7.14 8.74 -15.21
C ARG A 211 -8.06 7.62 -14.75
N ILE A 212 -8.82 7.87 -13.67
CA ILE A 212 -9.83 6.92 -13.20
C ILE A 212 -10.92 6.81 -14.28
N GLN A 213 -11.14 5.60 -14.75
CA GLN A 213 -12.23 5.28 -15.66
C GLN A 213 -13.40 4.66 -14.88
N GLU A 214 -13.12 3.69 -14.00
CA GLU A 214 -14.15 2.92 -13.32
C GLU A 214 -13.81 2.68 -11.85
N LYS A 215 -14.88 2.47 -11.06
CA LYS A 215 -14.79 2.10 -9.64
C LYS A 215 -15.70 0.91 -9.39
N VAL A 216 -15.10 -0.24 -9.12
CA VAL A 216 -15.77 -1.51 -8.91
C VAL A 216 -15.89 -1.72 -7.40
N MET A 217 -17.08 -1.53 -6.85
CA MET A 217 -17.35 -1.69 -5.40
C MET A 217 -17.50 -3.16 -5.04
N LEU A 218 -16.39 -3.89 -5.03
CA LEU A 218 -16.34 -5.31 -4.73
C LEU A 218 -15.26 -5.57 -3.67
N THR A 219 -15.64 -6.24 -2.59
CA THR A 219 -14.75 -6.62 -1.49
C THR A 219 -14.47 -8.11 -1.54
N PHE A 220 -13.22 -8.50 -1.75
CA PHE A 220 -12.81 -9.89 -1.75
C PHE A 220 -11.32 -10.02 -1.46
N ASP A 221 -10.93 -11.12 -0.82
CA ASP A 221 -9.53 -11.50 -0.71
C ASP A 221 -9.16 -12.38 -1.90
N CYS A 222 -8.04 -12.08 -2.57
CA CYS A 222 -7.54 -12.87 -3.68
C CYS A 222 -6.03 -13.09 -3.60
N GLN A 223 -5.61 -14.23 -4.12
CA GLN A 223 -4.19 -14.58 -4.21
C GLN A 223 -3.53 -13.81 -5.36
N LEU A 224 -4.21 -13.75 -6.49
CA LEU A 224 -3.77 -13.07 -7.71
C LEU A 224 -4.91 -12.21 -8.26
N LEU A 225 -4.54 -11.10 -8.89
CA LEU A 225 -5.43 -10.19 -9.61
C LEU A 225 -4.85 -9.99 -11.00
N LEU A 226 -5.72 -10.06 -12.01
CA LEU A 226 -5.39 -9.85 -13.41
C LEU A 226 -6.39 -8.91 -14.05
N LEU A 227 -5.93 -8.24 -15.10
CA LEU A 227 -6.71 -7.32 -15.88
C LEU A 227 -6.60 -7.73 -17.35
N THR A 228 -7.72 -7.77 -18.07
CA THR A 228 -7.78 -8.01 -19.51
C THR A 228 -8.25 -6.76 -20.24
N SER A 229 -8.47 -6.84 -21.55
CA SER A 229 -9.02 -5.70 -22.33
C SER A 229 -10.33 -5.18 -21.74
N GLN A 230 -11.20 -6.06 -21.24
CA GLN A 230 -12.53 -5.68 -20.75
C GLN A 230 -12.90 -6.23 -19.35
N HIS A 231 -12.14 -7.19 -18.82
CA HIS A 231 -12.50 -7.92 -17.61
C HIS A 231 -11.45 -7.83 -16.52
N ILE A 232 -11.90 -8.06 -15.29
CA ILE A 232 -11.05 -8.27 -14.12
C ILE A 232 -11.15 -9.75 -13.78
N VAL A 233 -10.01 -10.42 -13.63
CA VAL A 233 -9.95 -11.82 -13.26
C VAL A 233 -9.23 -11.94 -11.92
N TYR A 234 -9.85 -12.60 -10.95
CA TYR A 234 -9.25 -12.81 -9.63
C TYR A 234 -9.30 -14.28 -9.23
N PHE A 235 -8.33 -14.65 -8.37
CA PHE A 235 -8.05 -16.04 -8.03
C PHE A 235 -8.20 -16.25 -6.53
N GLN A 236 -9.02 -17.24 -6.15
CA GLN A 236 -9.31 -17.59 -4.77
C GLN A 236 -9.08 -19.09 -4.56
N GLY A 237 -7.84 -19.45 -4.27
CA GLY A 237 -7.43 -20.84 -4.16
C GLY A 237 -7.61 -21.54 -5.51
N ARG A 238 -8.65 -22.38 -5.61
CA ARG A 238 -8.96 -23.13 -6.84
C ARG A 238 -9.97 -22.42 -7.75
N ARG A 239 -10.63 -21.38 -7.25
CA ARG A 239 -11.67 -20.67 -8.00
C ARG A 239 -11.07 -19.50 -8.77
N ILE A 240 -11.42 -19.39 -10.04
CA ILE A 240 -11.03 -18.31 -10.94
C ILE A 240 -12.31 -17.61 -11.36
N THR A 241 -12.47 -16.34 -11.00
CA THR A 241 -13.69 -15.59 -11.34
C THR A 241 -13.33 -14.44 -12.27
N CYS A 242 -14.01 -14.38 -13.40
CA CYS A 242 -13.95 -13.27 -14.36
C CYS A 242 -15.20 -12.40 -14.17
N ILE A 243 -14.97 -11.12 -13.92
CA ILE A 243 -16.02 -10.11 -13.80
C ILE A 243 -15.82 -9.02 -14.85
N ASN A 244 -16.92 -8.40 -15.26
CA ASN A 244 -16.86 -7.15 -16.01
C ASN A 244 -16.75 -5.94 -15.07
N SER A 245 -16.65 -4.75 -15.66
CA SER A 245 -16.59 -3.48 -14.94
C SER A 245 -17.80 -3.17 -14.04
N GLN A 246 -18.94 -3.81 -14.31
CA GLN A 246 -20.16 -3.68 -13.50
C GLN A 246 -20.20 -4.66 -12.31
N SER A 247 -19.09 -5.33 -12.00
CA SER A 247 -19.00 -6.37 -10.97
C SER A 247 -19.87 -7.61 -11.24
N LYS A 248 -20.36 -7.80 -12.48
CA LYS A 248 -21.11 -8.99 -12.83
C LYS A 248 -20.15 -10.10 -13.22
N VAL A 249 -20.36 -11.28 -12.65
CA VAL A 249 -19.63 -12.49 -13.02
C VAL A 249 -20.00 -12.84 -14.46
N VAL A 250 -18.99 -12.82 -15.33
CA VAL A 250 -19.11 -13.23 -16.72
C VAL A 250 -18.84 -14.72 -16.82
N GLN A 251 -17.79 -15.19 -16.14
CA GLN A 251 -17.38 -16.58 -16.18
C GLN A 251 -16.67 -16.98 -14.89
N GLU A 252 -16.79 -18.26 -14.54
CA GLU A 252 -16.07 -18.85 -13.41
C GLU A 252 -15.48 -20.19 -13.85
N TRP A 253 -14.22 -20.41 -13.48
CA TRP A 253 -13.54 -21.69 -13.67
C TRP A 253 -13.09 -22.23 -12.33
N ARG A 254 -12.87 -23.55 -12.30
CA ARG A 254 -12.30 -24.24 -11.16
C ARG A 254 -11.07 -25.02 -11.59
N ALA A 255 -9.94 -24.67 -11.02
CA ALA A 255 -8.68 -25.37 -11.18
C ALA A 255 -8.65 -26.65 -10.32
N GLU A 256 -7.83 -27.62 -10.71
CA GLU A 256 -7.66 -28.88 -9.99
C GLU A 256 -7.01 -28.67 -8.61
N ALA A 257 -6.06 -27.74 -8.54
CA ALA A 257 -5.33 -27.34 -7.33
C ALA A 257 -5.23 -25.81 -7.21
N PRO A 258 -4.88 -25.26 -6.03
CA PRO A 258 -4.75 -23.82 -5.84
C PRO A 258 -3.76 -23.18 -6.83
N VAL A 259 -4.19 -22.10 -7.48
CA VAL A 259 -3.40 -21.34 -8.45
C VAL A 259 -2.32 -20.54 -7.71
N GLN A 260 -1.08 -20.63 -8.17
CA GLN A 260 0.09 -20.00 -7.54
C GLN A 260 0.70 -18.89 -8.39
N CYS A 261 0.70 -19.08 -9.71
CA CYS A 261 1.22 -18.10 -10.64
C CYS A 261 0.38 -18.06 -11.91
N THR A 262 0.55 -16.97 -12.64
CA THR A 262 -0.19 -16.71 -13.86
C THR A 262 0.70 -15.98 -14.85
N CYS A 263 0.50 -16.25 -16.13
CA CYS A 263 1.06 -15.48 -17.22
C CYS A 263 -0.07 -15.15 -18.20
N GLN A 264 -0.29 -13.87 -18.42
CA GLN A 264 -1.26 -13.41 -19.41
C GLN A 264 -0.65 -13.51 -20.80
N GLN A 265 -1.21 -14.38 -21.63
CA GLN A 265 -0.93 -14.39 -23.05
C GLN A 265 -1.88 -13.40 -23.71
N GLY A 266 -1.33 -12.29 -24.22
CA GLY A 266 -2.14 -11.34 -24.98
C GLY A 266 -2.93 -12.04 -26.09
N GLY A 267 -4.07 -11.47 -26.49
CA GLY A 267 -4.92 -12.00 -27.54
C GLY A 267 -5.71 -10.89 -28.22
N LEU A 268 -6.60 -11.28 -29.15
CA LEU A 268 -7.67 -10.40 -29.59
C LEU A 268 -8.53 -10.01 -28.38
N GLU A 269 -9.17 -8.85 -28.45
CA GLU A 269 -10.13 -8.47 -27.41
C GLU A 269 -11.14 -9.60 -27.24
N GLU A 270 -11.48 -9.89 -25.99
CA GLU A 270 -12.40 -10.97 -25.57
C GLU A 270 -11.84 -12.41 -25.71
N VAL A 271 -10.82 -12.66 -26.54
CA VAL A 271 -10.19 -13.98 -26.73
C VAL A 271 -8.78 -14.03 -26.13
N GLU A 272 -8.64 -13.52 -24.91
CA GLU A 272 -7.35 -13.51 -24.22
C GLU A 272 -7.05 -14.87 -23.58
N GLY A 273 -5.81 -15.31 -23.75
CA GLY A 273 -5.31 -16.55 -23.19
C GLY A 273 -4.66 -16.32 -21.83
N LEU A 274 -4.87 -17.26 -20.93
CA LEU A 274 -4.31 -17.24 -19.60
C LEU A 274 -3.58 -18.56 -19.36
N ILE A 275 -2.30 -18.48 -18.97
CA ILE A 275 -1.57 -19.64 -18.48
C ILE A 275 -1.60 -19.59 -16.95
N ILE A 276 -2.09 -20.66 -16.32
CA ILE A 276 -2.14 -20.79 -14.87
C ILE A 276 -1.21 -21.91 -14.42
N GLY A 277 -0.35 -21.60 -13.43
CA GLY A 277 0.46 -22.58 -12.73
C GLY A 277 -0.16 -22.91 -11.38
N MET A 278 -0.31 -24.19 -11.10
CA MET A 278 -0.97 -24.69 -9.90
C MET A 278 0.04 -25.26 -8.89
N SER A 279 -0.36 -25.31 -7.61
CA SER A 279 0.46 -25.83 -6.51
C SER A 279 0.82 -27.33 -6.61
N ASN A 280 0.11 -28.10 -7.43
CA ASN A 280 0.45 -29.50 -7.73
C ASN A 280 1.47 -29.65 -8.89
N GLY A 281 1.99 -28.54 -9.43
CA GLY A 281 2.96 -28.53 -10.52
C GLY A 281 2.36 -28.60 -11.93
N GLN A 282 1.04 -28.74 -12.07
CA GLN A 282 0.38 -28.70 -13.37
C GLN A 282 0.27 -27.26 -13.92
N ILE A 283 0.27 -27.15 -15.24
CA ILE A 283 0.09 -25.90 -15.98
C ILE A 283 -1.08 -26.08 -16.96
N ASN A 284 -2.08 -25.20 -16.88
CA ASN A 284 -3.22 -25.21 -17.79
C ASN A 284 -3.28 -23.89 -18.58
N CYS A 285 -3.68 -23.98 -19.84
CA CYS A 285 -4.07 -22.83 -20.65
C CYS A 285 -5.61 -22.69 -20.58
N GLN A 286 -6.08 -21.55 -20.12
CA GLN A 286 -7.49 -21.16 -20.12
C GLN A 286 -7.66 -20.06 -21.17
N SER A 287 -8.60 -20.20 -22.10
CA SER A 287 -8.99 -19.13 -23.02
C SER A 287 -10.47 -18.83 -22.86
N ASN A 288 -10.85 -17.56 -23.03
CA ASN A 288 -12.25 -17.13 -23.19
C ASN A 288 -12.78 -17.49 -24.59
N SER A 289 -12.51 -18.70 -25.08
CA SER A 289 -13.10 -19.19 -26.33
C SER A 289 -14.37 -19.96 -25.99
N GLU A 290 -15.52 -19.44 -26.45
CA GLU A 290 -16.65 -20.31 -26.78
C GLU A 290 -16.25 -21.31 -27.89
#